data_AF-A0AA42WBF0-F1
#
_entry.id   AF-A0AA42WBF0-F1
#
_cell.length_a   1.000
_cell.length_b   1.000
_cell.length_c   1.000
_cell.angle_alpha   90.00
_cell.angle_beta   90.00
_cell.angle_gamma   90.00
#
_symmetry.space_group_name_H-M   'P 1'
#
loop_
_entity.id
_entity.type
_entity.pdbx_description
1 polymer ?
#
loop_
_entity_poly.entity_id
_entity_poly.type
_entity_poly.pdbx_seq_one_letter_code
_entity_poly.pdbx_strand_id
1 'polypeptide(L)'
;MTTKLSVDAAFERDIPAEHRDDVMQMICETAQCGDDYHPQHVSILERDRIDAINVRAEGVLTFQGREFAFIVRDGNWDGTVLEGWEEAGKQTFEPSPRTEWTLAPEPSLVSDAIANGTGVFLVKKWDHFITRPEIARIVGSYTYDRMMQPGLKVEQYWKAEAAKHQFVITDKEDADEIRARLLAARGAQ
;
A
#
# COMPACT_ATOMS: atom_id res chain seq x y z
N MET A 1 -26.46 -24.49 -0.19
CA MET A 1 -25.06 -24.07 -0.02
C MET A 1 -24.59 -23.58 -1.37
N THR A 2 -24.49 -22.27 -1.59
CA THR A 2 -24.01 -21.69 -2.84
C THR A 2 -22.49 -21.72 -2.78
N THR A 3 -21.84 -22.51 -3.63
CA THR A 3 -20.39 -22.57 -3.70
C THR A 3 -19.87 -21.19 -4.11
N LYS A 4 -19.07 -20.53 -3.26
CA LYS A 4 -18.41 -19.27 -3.62
C LYS A 4 -17.41 -19.59 -4.74
N LEU A 5 -17.60 -18.96 -5.91
CA LEU A 5 -16.68 -19.09 -7.04
C LEU A 5 -15.33 -18.47 -6.66
N SER A 6 -14.24 -18.94 -7.29
CA SER A 6 -12.98 -18.18 -7.29
C SER A 6 -13.18 -16.86 -8.04
N VAL A 7 -12.28 -15.91 -7.82
CA VAL A 7 -12.29 -14.60 -8.48
C VAL A 7 -12.30 -14.76 -10.00
N ASP A 8 -11.40 -15.57 -10.54
CA ASP A 8 -11.34 -15.85 -11.98
C ASP A 8 -12.64 -16.48 -12.50
N ALA A 9 -13.19 -17.47 -11.80
CA ALA A 9 -14.43 -18.12 -12.23
C ALA A 9 -15.65 -17.19 -12.16
N ALA A 10 -15.67 -16.24 -11.21
CA ALA A 10 -16.69 -15.21 -11.14
C ALA A 10 -16.56 -14.22 -12.29
N PHE A 11 -15.33 -13.77 -12.58
CA PHE A 11 -15.02 -12.90 -13.72
C PHE A 11 -15.40 -13.56 -15.04
N GLU A 12 -14.98 -14.81 -15.27
CA GLU A 12 -15.28 -15.56 -16.49
C GLU A 12 -16.78 -15.82 -16.70
N ARG A 13 -17.54 -15.96 -15.62
CA ARG A 13 -19.01 -16.06 -15.67
C ARG A 13 -19.63 -14.74 -16.10
N ASP A 14 -19.11 -13.62 -15.60
CA ASP A 14 -19.71 -12.30 -15.79
C ASP A 14 -19.28 -11.61 -17.09
N ILE A 15 -18.06 -11.90 -17.58
CA ILE A 15 -17.46 -11.28 -18.76
C ILE A 15 -17.30 -12.32 -19.88
N PRO A 16 -17.94 -12.12 -21.05
CA PRO A 16 -17.79 -12.99 -22.22
C PRO A 16 -16.34 -13.11 -22.67
N ALA A 17 -15.96 -14.29 -23.18
CA ALA A 17 -14.56 -14.62 -23.50
C ALA A 17 -13.92 -13.62 -24.47
N GLU A 18 -14.67 -13.13 -25.44
CA GLU A 18 -14.26 -12.13 -26.43
C GLU A 18 -13.96 -10.74 -25.85
N HIS A 19 -14.35 -10.46 -24.60
CA HIS A 19 -14.18 -9.17 -23.94
C HIS A 19 -13.25 -9.21 -22.73
N ARG A 20 -12.79 -10.40 -22.31
CA ARG A 20 -12.01 -10.55 -21.07
C ARG A 20 -10.69 -9.77 -21.10
N ASP A 21 -9.96 -9.89 -22.21
CA ASP A 21 -8.68 -9.21 -22.38
C ASP A 21 -8.87 -7.69 -22.41
N ASP A 22 -9.87 -7.20 -23.16
CA ASP A 22 -10.20 -5.78 -23.25
C ASP A 22 -10.60 -5.20 -21.89
N VAL A 23 -11.43 -5.92 -21.12
CA VAL A 23 -11.86 -5.51 -19.79
C VAL A 23 -10.69 -5.47 -18.82
N MET A 24 -9.84 -6.51 -18.82
CA MET A 24 -8.64 -6.53 -17.97
C MET A 24 -7.67 -5.41 -18.34
N GLN A 25 -7.43 -5.18 -19.64
CA GLN A 25 -6.59 -4.09 -20.11
C GLN A 25 -7.15 -2.74 -19.67
N MET A 26 -8.45 -2.51 -19.79
CA MET A 26 -9.11 -1.27 -19.39
C MET A 26 -8.96 -0.99 -17.88
N ILE A 27 -9.14 -2.03 -17.06
CA ILE A 27 -8.93 -1.97 -15.61
C ILE A 27 -7.46 -1.62 -15.30
N CYS A 28 -6.50 -2.29 -15.93
CA CYS A 28 -5.08 -2.05 -15.70
C CYS A 28 -4.63 -0.66 -16.14
N GLU A 29 -5.05 -0.21 -17.32
CA GLU A 29 -4.74 1.13 -17.83
C GLU A 29 -5.30 2.21 -16.90
N THR A 30 -6.53 2.03 -16.39
CA THR A 30 -7.14 2.98 -15.45
C THR A 30 -6.43 2.95 -14.09
N ALA A 31 -6.09 1.76 -13.59
CA ALA A 31 -5.33 1.57 -12.35
C ALA A 31 -3.95 2.23 -12.42
N GLN A 32 -3.26 2.10 -13.55
CA GLN A 32 -1.95 2.71 -13.79
C GLN A 32 -2.08 4.22 -14.02
N CYS A 33 -2.93 4.68 -14.93
CA CYS A 33 -2.87 6.04 -15.46
C CYS A 33 -3.80 7.05 -14.76
N GLY A 34 -4.90 6.61 -14.15
CA GLY A 34 -5.92 7.54 -13.63
C GLY A 34 -7.32 7.26 -14.17
N ASP A 35 -8.33 7.78 -13.49
CA ASP A 35 -9.75 7.60 -13.81
C ASP A 35 -10.15 8.25 -15.15
N ASP A 36 -9.33 9.19 -15.65
CA ASP A 36 -9.55 9.87 -16.92
C ASP A 36 -9.29 8.97 -18.15
N TYR A 37 -8.72 7.78 -17.96
CA TYR A 37 -8.34 6.91 -19.07
C TYR A 37 -9.54 6.17 -19.68
N HIS A 38 -10.47 5.69 -18.85
CA HIS A 38 -11.72 5.04 -19.27
C HIS A 38 -12.91 5.53 -18.43
N PRO A 39 -13.20 6.84 -18.40
CA PRO A 39 -14.07 7.47 -17.39
C PRO A 39 -15.55 7.05 -17.49
N GLN A 40 -15.96 6.44 -18.61
CA GLN A 40 -17.32 5.93 -18.82
C GLN A 40 -17.50 4.49 -18.34
N HIS A 41 -16.39 3.80 -18.05
CA HIS A 41 -16.38 2.36 -17.81
C HIS A 41 -15.70 1.98 -16.52
N VAL A 42 -14.66 2.69 -16.08
CA VAL A 42 -13.91 2.37 -14.87
C VAL A 42 -13.80 3.60 -13.98
N SER A 43 -14.02 3.42 -12.69
CA SER A 43 -13.74 4.43 -11.66
C SER A 43 -12.90 3.80 -10.56
N ILE A 44 -11.81 4.46 -10.15
CA ILE A 44 -10.94 3.96 -9.08
C ILE A 44 -11.38 4.60 -7.77
N LEU A 45 -11.80 3.76 -6.84
CA LEU A 45 -12.15 4.19 -5.49
C LEU A 45 -10.87 4.38 -4.68
N GLU A 46 -9.91 3.48 -4.85
CA GLU A 46 -8.68 3.47 -4.09
C GLU A 46 -7.51 2.95 -4.93
N ARG A 47 -6.33 3.55 -4.72
CA ARG A 47 -5.10 3.19 -5.40
C ARG A 47 -3.94 3.23 -4.43
N ASP A 48 -3.25 2.10 -4.30
CA ASP A 48 -1.97 2.01 -3.62
C ASP A 48 -0.86 1.82 -4.65
N ARG A 49 -0.03 2.84 -4.83
CA ARG A 49 1.16 2.75 -5.68
C ARG A 49 2.32 2.24 -4.85
N ILE A 50 2.60 0.95 -5.00
CA ILE A 50 3.74 0.31 -4.36
C ILE A 50 5.03 0.81 -4.98
N ASP A 51 5.11 1.01 -6.29
CA ASP A 51 6.21 1.77 -6.90
C ASP A 51 5.77 2.40 -8.24
N ALA A 52 6.73 2.75 -9.11
CA ALA A 52 6.43 3.36 -10.41
C ALA A 52 5.78 2.38 -11.41
N ILE A 53 5.86 1.08 -11.14
CA ILE A 53 5.40 -0.02 -11.99
C ILE A 53 4.33 -0.83 -11.26
N ASN A 54 4.51 -1.11 -9.98
CA ASN A 54 3.62 -1.94 -9.17
C ASN A 54 2.53 -1.08 -8.53
N VAL A 55 1.29 -1.34 -8.94
CA VAL A 55 0.08 -0.65 -8.48
C VAL A 55 -0.93 -1.70 -8.04
N ARG A 56 -1.62 -1.41 -6.94
CA ARG A 56 -2.84 -2.11 -6.57
C ARG A 56 -3.98 -1.12 -6.56
N ALA A 57 -5.09 -1.46 -7.19
CA ALA A 57 -6.24 -0.58 -7.29
C ALA A 57 -7.54 -1.31 -6.99
N GLU A 58 -8.43 -0.62 -6.31
CA GLU A 58 -9.82 -0.99 -6.12
C GLU A 58 -10.69 -0.02 -6.90
N GLY A 59 -11.68 -0.57 -7.60
CA GLY A 59 -12.57 0.24 -8.40
C GLY A 59 -13.87 -0.44 -8.74
N VAL A 60 -14.64 0.27 -9.57
CA VAL A 60 -15.88 -0.22 -10.15
C VAL A 60 -15.77 -0.18 -11.66
N LEU A 61 -16.08 -1.30 -12.31
CA LEU A 61 -16.26 -1.42 -13.74
C LEU A 61 -17.76 -1.41 -14.07
N THR A 62 -18.18 -0.57 -15.00
CA THR A 62 -19.48 -0.61 -15.66
C THR A 62 -19.37 -1.36 -16.99
N PHE A 63 -19.98 -2.54 -17.08
CA PHE A 63 -20.02 -3.34 -18.30
C PHE A 63 -21.46 -3.77 -18.61
N GLN A 64 -21.94 -3.43 -19.80
CA GLN A 64 -23.31 -3.75 -20.26
C GLN A 64 -24.42 -3.37 -19.26
N GLY A 65 -24.27 -2.22 -18.59
CA GLY A 65 -25.24 -1.72 -17.61
C GLY A 65 -25.21 -2.43 -16.25
N ARG A 66 -24.22 -3.29 -16.01
CA ARG A 66 -23.93 -3.89 -14.70
C ARG A 66 -22.65 -3.29 -14.14
N GLU A 67 -22.61 -3.14 -12.82
CA GLU A 67 -21.45 -2.65 -12.10
C GLU A 67 -20.77 -3.80 -11.35
N PHE A 68 -19.45 -3.88 -11.48
CA PHE A 68 -18.60 -4.87 -10.85
C PHE A 68 -17.54 -4.17 -10.05
N ALA A 69 -17.47 -4.47 -8.76
CA ALA A 69 -16.37 -4.03 -7.94
C ALA A 69 -15.20 -5.00 -8.11
N PHE A 70 -14.00 -4.44 -8.26
CA PHE A 70 -12.79 -5.22 -8.50
C PHE A 70 -11.65 -4.77 -7.60
N ILE A 71 -10.73 -5.70 -7.36
CA ILE A 71 -9.38 -5.41 -6.87
C ILE A 71 -8.41 -5.99 -7.88
N VAL A 72 -7.50 -5.15 -8.38
CA VAL A 72 -6.44 -5.56 -9.30
C VAL A 72 -5.08 -5.21 -8.71
N ARG A 73 -4.12 -6.11 -8.86
CA ARG A 73 -2.70 -5.84 -8.68
C ARG A 73 -2.04 -5.94 -10.04
N ASP A 74 -1.38 -4.87 -10.45
CA ASP A 74 -0.74 -4.76 -11.76
C ASP A 74 0.71 -4.31 -11.60
N GLY A 75 1.62 -4.89 -12.35
CA GLY A 75 3.04 -4.55 -12.28
C GLY A 75 3.97 -5.67 -12.73
N ASN A 76 5.23 -5.60 -12.30
CA ASN A 76 6.28 -6.54 -12.73
C ASN A 76 6.60 -7.63 -11.70
N TRP A 77 5.96 -7.61 -10.52
CA TRP A 77 6.13 -8.66 -9.51
C TRP A 77 5.49 -9.97 -9.95
N ASP A 78 4.17 -9.95 -10.21
CA ASP A 78 3.40 -11.13 -10.63
C ASP A 78 2.60 -10.90 -11.92
N GLY A 79 2.88 -9.81 -12.65
CA GLY A 79 2.04 -9.37 -13.75
C GLY A 79 0.73 -8.76 -13.25
N THR A 80 -0.32 -8.88 -14.07
CA THR A 80 -1.68 -8.49 -13.72
C THR A 80 -2.40 -9.64 -13.01
N VAL A 81 -2.89 -9.38 -11.81
CA VAL A 81 -3.65 -10.33 -10.99
C VAL A 81 -4.96 -9.69 -10.54
N LEU A 82 -6.07 -10.37 -10.82
CA LEU A 82 -7.40 -10.00 -10.31
C LEU A 82 -7.59 -10.65 -8.93
N GLU A 83 -7.63 -9.85 -7.88
CA GLU A 83 -7.70 -10.30 -6.48
C GLU A 83 -9.14 -10.25 -5.93
N GLY A 84 -10.01 -9.46 -6.56
CA GLY A 84 -11.41 -9.31 -6.17
C GLY A 84 -12.28 -9.06 -7.39
N TRP A 85 -13.44 -9.72 -7.43
CA TRP A 85 -14.46 -9.51 -8.45
C TRP A 85 -15.84 -9.91 -7.93
N GLU A 86 -16.68 -8.93 -7.66
CA GLU A 86 -18.06 -9.14 -7.21
C GLU A 86 -18.98 -8.06 -7.79
N GLU A 87 -20.29 -8.32 -7.83
CA GLU A 87 -21.26 -7.30 -8.24
C GLU A 87 -21.23 -6.13 -7.26
N ALA A 88 -21.20 -4.90 -7.76
CA ALA A 88 -21.12 -3.71 -6.92
C ALA A 88 -22.32 -3.62 -5.97
N GLY A 89 -22.07 -3.25 -4.71
CA GLY A 89 -23.06 -3.23 -3.63
C GLY A 89 -23.30 -4.58 -2.94
N LYS A 90 -22.63 -5.66 -3.39
CA LYS A 90 -22.68 -6.99 -2.76
C LYS A 90 -21.29 -7.50 -2.35
N GLN A 91 -20.30 -6.60 -2.31
CA GLN A 91 -18.92 -6.96 -2.05
C GLN A 91 -18.76 -7.59 -0.67
N THR A 92 -18.02 -8.68 -0.61
CA THR A 92 -17.61 -9.39 0.61
C THR A 92 -16.09 -9.45 0.75
N PHE A 93 -15.35 -8.98 -0.26
CA PHE A 93 -13.93 -8.72 -0.11
C PHE A 93 -13.74 -7.43 0.70
N GLU A 94 -12.82 -7.48 1.66
CA GLU A 94 -12.41 -6.31 2.41
C GLU A 94 -11.35 -5.56 1.60
N PRO A 95 -11.52 -4.24 1.36
CA PRO A 95 -10.45 -3.40 0.86
C PRO A 95 -9.20 -3.64 1.70
N SER A 96 -8.07 -3.98 1.07
CA SER A 96 -6.83 -4.04 1.86
C SER A 96 -6.42 -2.62 2.21
N PRO A 97 -6.09 -2.36 3.48
CA PRO A 97 -5.73 -1.02 3.91
C PRO A 97 -4.52 -0.54 3.09
N ARG A 98 -4.49 0.76 2.76
CA ARG A 98 -3.30 1.37 2.17
C ARG A 98 -2.09 1.05 3.02
N THR A 99 -0.94 0.92 2.37
CA THR A 99 0.34 0.93 3.08
C THR A 99 0.43 2.20 3.93
N GLU A 100 0.27 2.05 5.25
CA GLU A 100 0.43 3.14 6.18
C GLU A 100 1.91 3.33 6.42
N TRP A 101 2.48 4.38 5.84
CA TRP A 101 3.88 4.73 6.03
C TRP A 101 4.09 5.42 7.37
N THR A 102 5.23 5.17 8.00
CA THR A 102 5.65 5.81 9.24
C THR A 102 7.17 5.92 9.31
N LEU A 103 7.67 6.44 10.43
CA LEU A 103 9.09 6.53 10.73
C LEU A 103 9.47 5.54 11.82
N ALA A 104 10.53 4.77 11.60
CA ALA A 104 11.19 3.95 12.61
C ALA A 104 12.63 4.44 12.86
N PRO A 105 13.20 4.24 14.06
CA PRO A 105 14.60 4.60 14.31
C PRO A 105 15.53 3.82 13.38
N GLU A 106 16.68 4.39 13.06
CA GLU A 106 17.70 3.70 12.26
C GLU A 106 18.05 2.31 12.84
N PRO A 107 18.25 1.28 11.99
CA PRO A 107 18.51 -0.09 12.45
C PRO A 107 19.70 -0.23 13.40
N SER A 108 20.71 0.62 13.27
CA SER A 108 21.86 0.69 14.19
C SER A 108 21.43 1.10 15.60
N LEU A 109 20.62 2.16 15.74
CA LEU A 109 20.07 2.62 17.02
C LEU A 109 19.17 1.55 17.65
N VAL A 110 18.36 0.86 16.84
CA VAL A 110 17.51 -0.25 17.32
C VAL A 110 18.38 -1.37 17.87
N SER A 111 19.40 -1.79 17.13
CA SER A 111 20.31 -2.87 17.53
C SER A 111 21.07 -2.53 18.80
N ASP A 112 21.61 -1.30 18.91
CA ASP A 112 22.30 -0.80 20.09
C ASP A 112 21.38 -0.72 21.31
N ALA A 113 20.14 -0.26 21.13
CA ALA A 113 19.17 -0.16 22.22
C ALA A 113 18.75 -1.55 22.74
N ILE A 114 18.62 -2.53 21.85
CA ILE A 114 18.35 -3.92 22.22
C ILE A 114 19.55 -4.50 22.99
N ALA A 115 20.76 -4.37 22.45
CA ALA A 115 21.97 -4.92 23.06
C ALA A 115 22.24 -4.35 24.46
N ASN A 116 21.97 -3.06 24.65
CA ASN A 116 22.18 -2.36 25.92
C ASN A 116 20.96 -2.39 26.86
N GLY A 117 19.85 -3.02 26.47
CA GLY A 117 18.64 -3.03 27.30
C GLY A 117 17.94 -1.68 27.48
N THR A 118 18.19 -0.74 26.57
CA THR A 118 17.66 0.62 26.63
C THR A 118 16.47 0.84 25.69
N GLY A 119 15.86 -0.24 25.20
CA GLY A 119 14.77 -0.17 24.22
C GLY A 119 13.58 0.68 24.66
N VAL A 120 13.16 0.60 25.93
CA VAL A 120 12.10 1.47 26.49
C VAL A 120 12.46 2.96 26.40
N PHE A 121 13.74 3.30 26.62
CA PHE A 121 14.20 4.68 26.51
C PHE A 121 14.22 5.16 25.06
N LEU A 122 14.65 4.30 24.12
CA LEU A 122 14.59 4.63 22.70
C LEU A 122 13.15 4.84 22.23
N VAL A 123 12.19 4.00 22.64
CA VAL A 123 10.77 4.16 22.29
C VAL A 123 10.21 5.50 22.79
N LYS A 124 10.51 5.90 24.04
CA LYS A 124 10.09 7.22 24.56
C LYS A 124 10.67 8.38 23.75
N LYS A 125 11.94 8.29 23.33
CA LYS A 125 12.55 9.28 22.46
C LYS A 125 11.86 9.30 21.10
N TRP A 126 11.68 8.13 20.51
CA TRP A 126 11.02 7.96 19.22
C TRP A 126 9.64 8.64 19.23
N ASP A 127 8.78 8.32 20.20
CA ASP A 127 7.44 8.94 20.36
C ASP A 127 7.52 10.46 20.46
N HIS A 128 8.51 10.99 21.20
CA HIS A 128 8.67 12.44 21.33
C HIS A 128 9.13 13.09 20.02
N PHE A 129 10.09 12.50 19.31
CA PHE A 129 10.67 13.10 18.11
C PHE A 129 9.71 13.10 16.92
N ILE A 130 8.89 12.05 16.74
CA ILE A 130 7.96 11.98 15.61
C ILE A 130 6.83 13.02 15.68
N THR A 131 6.59 13.60 16.86
CA THR A 131 5.61 14.69 17.02
C THR A 131 6.17 16.06 16.63
N ARG A 132 7.48 16.19 16.39
CA ARG A 132 8.08 17.47 16.03
C ARG A 132 7.69 17.86 14.60
N PRO A 133 7.28 19.11 14.35
CA PRO A 133 6.73 19.51 13.04
C PRO A 133 7.61 19.17 11.84
N GLU A 134 8.93 19.33 11.98
CA GLU A 134 9.92 19.06 10.94
C GLU A 134 10.06 17.57 10.59
N ILE A 135 9.75 16.68 11.53
CA ILE A 135 9.78 15.23 11.37
C ILE A 135 8.39 14.71 10.98
N ALA A 136 7.33 15.18 11.65
CA ALA A 136 5.94 14.77 11.40
C ALA A 136 5.52 14.99 9.93
N ARG A 137 6.03 16.04 9.29
CA ARG A 137 5.77 16.32 7.87
C ARG A 137 6.36 15.31 6.90
N ILE A 138 7.42 14.59 7.29
CA ILE A 138 8.19 13.72 6.37
C ILE A 138 7.30 12.62 5.81
N VAL A 139 6.54 11.94 6.68
CA VAL A 139 5.65 10.84 6.27
C VAL A 139 4.58 11.35 5.30
N GLY A 140 3.84 12.40 5.69
CA GLY A 140 2.78 12.94 4.84
C GLY A 140 3.28 13.44 3.48
N SER A 141 4.44 14.09 3.46
CA SER A 141 5.05 14.59 2.21
C SER A 141 5.57 13.45 1.34
N TYR A 142 6.19 12.44 1.95
CA TYR A 142 6.63 11.24 1.25
C TYR A 142 5.47 10.47 0.63
N THR A 143 4.38 10.24 1.38
CA THR A 143 3.20 9.54 0.86
C THR A 143 2.58 10.30 -0.31
N TYR A 144 2.47 11.63 -0.20
CA TYR A 144 1.96 12.47 -1.29
C TYR A 144 2.87 12.43 -2.52
N ASP A 145 4.17 12.69 -2.36
CA ASP A 145 5.11 12.75 -3.48
C ASP A 145 5.27 11.38 -4.16
N ARG A 146 5.27 10.28 -3.38
CA ARG A 146 5.29 8.91 -3.93
C ARG A 146 4.03 8.62 -4.74
N MET A 147 2.87 9.09 -4.29
CA MET A 147 1.61 8.96 -5.04
C MET A 147 1.67 9.75 -6.36
N MET A 148 2.14 11.00 -6.32
CA MET A 148 2.15 11.89 -7.49
C MET A 148 3.25 11.56 -8.50
N GLN A 149 4.45 11.21 -8.02
CA GLN A 149 5.64 10.94 -8.82
C GLN A 149 6.41 9.76 -8.22
N PRO A 150 5.88 8.53 -8.33
CA PRO A 150 6.58 7.37 -7.83
C PRO A 150 7.92 7.22 -8.57
N GLY A 151 8.96 6.86 -7.82
CA GLY A 151 10.26 6.60 -8.42
C GLY A 151 11.45 6.84 -7.49
N LEU A 152 12.60 6.41 -7.98
CA LEU A 152 13.85 6.34 -7.22
C LEU A 152 14.26 7.68 -6.60
N LYS A 153 14.03 8.81 -7.28
CA LYS A 153 14.44 10.13 -6.79
C LYS A 153 13.62 10.60 -5.59
N VAL A 154 12.29 10.45 -5.64
CA VAL A 154 11.40 10.79 -4.53
C VAL A 154 11.72 9.94 -3.32
N GLU A 155 11.90 8.62 -3.53
CA GLU A 155 12.32 7.72 -2.47
C GLU A 155 13.68 8.12 -1.86
N GLN A 156 14.69 8.36 -2.68
CA GLN A 156 16.02 8.73 -2.22
C GLN A 156 16.00 10.05 -1.44
N TYR A 157 15.25 11.04 -1.92
CA TYR A 157 15.14 12.33 -1.26
C TYR A 157 14.53 12.19 0.15
N TRP A 158 13.37 11.55 0.27
CA TRP A 158 12.70 11.43 1.55
C TRP A 158 13.40 10.46 2.51
N LYS A 159 14.02 9.39 2.00
CA LYS A 159 14.91 8.53 2.81
C LYS A 159 16.10 9.32 3.36
N ALA A 160 16.72 10.19 2.55
CA ALA A 160 17.80 11.05 3.00
C ALA A 160 17.32 12.12 4.00
N GLU A 161 16.12 12.67 3.81
CA GLU A 161 15.52 13.63 4.75
C GLU A 161 15.24 12.98 6.11
N ALA A 162 14.67 11.77 6.15
CA ALA A 162 14.46 11.00 7.37
C ALA A 162 15.78 10.67 8.08
N ALA A 163 16.82 10.28 7.32
CA ALA A 163 18.14 9.93 7.85
C ALA A 163 18.83 11.11 8.56
N LYS A 164 18.58 12.37 8.16
CA LYS A 164 19.09 13.55 8.89
C LYS A 164 18.62 13.60 10.35
N HIS A 165 17.53 12.91 10.65
CA HIS A 165 16.92 12.82 11.97
C HIS A 165 17.08 11.44 12.62
N GLN A 166 17.93 10.57 12.06
CA GLN A 166 18.15 9.19 12.50
C GLN A 166 16.90 8.30 12.44
N PHE A 167 16.04 8.57 11.45
CA PHE A 167 14.86 7.77 11.14
C PHE A 167 14.97 7.15 9.75
N VAL A 168 14.25 6.05 9.56
CA VAL A 168 13.96 5.43 8.27
C VAL A 168 12.46 5.46 8.03
N ILE A 169 12.07 5.64 6.77
CA ILE A 169 10.67 5.49 6.36
C ILE A 169 10.40 4.00 6.16
N THR A 170 9.35 3.49 6.79
CA THR A 170 8.95 2.09 6.76
C THR A 170 7.42 1.98 6.81
N ASP A 171 6.86 0.82 6.50
CA ASP A 171 5.44 0.59 6.79
C ASP A 171 5.19 0.49 8.31
N LYS A 172 3.92 0.66 8.68
CA LYS A 172 3.49 0.66 10.08
C LYS A 172 3.64 -0.70 10.75
N GLU A 173 3.47 -1.79 10.02
CA GLU A 173 3.59 -3.14 10.56
C GLU A 173 5.02 -3.40 11.04
N ASP A 174 6.01 -3.11 10.19
CA ASP A 174 7.43 -3.20 10.52
C ASP A 174 7.81 -2.27 11.69
N ALA A 175 7.26 -1.05 11.73
CA ALA A 175 7.49 -0.14 12.84
C ALA A 175 6.93 -0.67 14.16
N ASP A 176 5.73 -1.27 14.13
CA ASP A 176 5.10 -1.87 15.31
C ASP A 176 5.89 -3.11 15.77
N GLU A 177 6.45 -3.91 14.85
CA GLU A 177 7.36 -5.02 15.19
C GLU A 177 8.66 -4.54 15.83
N ILE A 178 9.30 -3.49 15.27
CA ILE A 178 10.50 -2.87 15.85
C ILE A 178 10.19 -2.37 17.27
N ARG A 179 9.04 -1.72 17.45
CA ARG A 179 8.59 -1.25 18.77
C ARG A 179 8.42 -2.40 19.75
N ALA A 180 7.76 -3.48 19.34
CA ALA A 180 7.58 -4.67 20.18
C ALA A 180 8.93 -5.27 20.61
N ARG A 181 9.89 -5.39 19.68
CA ARG A 181 11.25 -5.87 19.96
C ARG A 181 11.99 -4.98 20.96
N LEU A 182 11.90 -3.66 20.82
CA LEU A 182 12.52 -2.70 21.74
C LEU A 182 11.91 -2.77 23.15
N LEU A 183 10.59 -2.93 23.26
CA LEU A 183 9.91 -3.05 24.55
C LEU A 183 10.18 -4.41 25.23
N ALA A 184 10.38 -5.47 24.45
CA ALA A 184 10.72 -6.79 24.96
C ALA A 184 12.19 -6.93 25.40
N ALA A 185 13.09 -6.06 24.90
CA ALA A 185 14.50 -6.07 25.25
C ALA A 185 14.70 -5.71 26.74
N ARG A 186 14.79 -6.74 27.59
CA ARG A 186 15.26 -6.59 28.97
C ARG A 186 16.78 -6.52 28.94
N GLY A 187 17.34 -5.48 29.56
CA GLY A 187 18.79 -5.34 29.62
C GLY A 187 19.45 -6.55 30.28
N ALA A 188 20.57 -6.97 29.71
CA ALA A 188 21.51 -7.82 30.40
C ALA A 188 21.91 -7.09 31.69
N GLN A 189 21.42 -7.58 32.83
CA GLN A 189 21.91 -7.20 34.15
C GLN A 189 23.27 -7.84 34.37
#